data_AF-X0TQ21-F1
#
_entry.id   AF-X0TQ21-F1
#
_cell.length_a   1.000
_cell.length_b   1.000
_cell.length_c   1.000
_cell.angle_alpha   90.00
_cell.angle_beta   90.00
_cell.angle_gamma   90.00
#
_symmetry.space_group_name_H-M   'P 1'
#
loop_
_entity.id
_entity.type
_entity.pdbx_description
1 polymer ?
#
loop_
_entity_poly.entity_id
_entity_poly.type
_entity_poly.pdbx_seq_one_letter_code
_entity_poly.pdbx_strand_id
1 'polypeptide(L)' 'MIKIAANPNLEKLKDARDKIAEVYEAEAKDEHHDNGNLTTMNDAILHIESAIDTLEKREQ' A
#
# COMPACT_ATOMS: atom_id res chain seq x y z
N MET A 1 23.93 4.17 18.04
CA MET A 1 22.71 3.79 17.29
C MET A 1 22.61 4.71 16.09
N ILE A 2 22.96 4.23 14.90
CA ILE A 2 22.79 5.00 13.68
C ILE A 2 21.29 5.01 13.40
N LYS A 3 20.67 6.20 13.51
CA LYS A 3 19.30 6.39 13.02
C LYS A 3 19.40 6.33 11.50
N ILE A 4 19.03 5.20 10.91
CA ILE A 4 18.77 5.11 9.48
C ILE A 4 17.71 6.18 9.22
N ALA A 5 18.04 7.17 8.39
CA ALA A 5 17.11 8.25 8.08
C ALA A 5 15.88 7.60 7.44
N ALA A 6 14.72 7.70 8.08
CA ALA A 6 13.48 7.23 7.52
C ALA A 6 13.33 7.86 6.13
N ASN A 7 13.33 7.03 5.08
CA ASN A 7 13.21 7.52 3.73
C ASN A 7 11.80 8.12 3.60
N PRO A 8 11.67 9.46 3.44
CA PRO A 8 10.36 10.10 3.46
C PRO A 8 9.47 9.65 2.31
N ASN A 9 10.04 9.02 1.26
CA ASN A 9 9.26 8.40 0.19
C ASN A 9 8.73 7.02 0.59
N LEU A 10 9.49 6.25 1.37
CA LEU A 10 9.07 4.95 1.89
C LEU A 10 7.88 5.10 2.83
N GLU A 11 7.94 6.06 3.75
CA GLU A 11 6.85 6.36 4.68
C GLU A 11 5.58 6.82 3.95
N LYS A 12 5.72 7.66 2.91
CA LYS A 12 4.58 8.08 2.07
C LYS A 12 3.95 6.93 1.31
N LEU A 13 4.74 5.99 0.82
CA LEU A 13 4.23 4.81 0.13
C LEU A 13 3.48 3.89 1.09
N LYS A 14 3.99 3.69 2.31
CA LYS A 14 3.31 2.93 3.36
C LYS A 14 1.97 3.57 3.73
N ASP A 15 1.95 4.88 3.95
CA ASP A 15 0.71 5.63 4.23
C ASP A 15 -0.30 5.54 3.08
N ALA A 16 0.15 5.62 1.83
CA ALA A 16 -0.72 5.48 0.66
C ALA A 16 -1.31 4.07 0.55
N ARG A 17 -0.50 3.02 0.76
CA ARG A 17 -0.96 1.63 0.80
C ARG A 17 -2.02 1.45 1.88
N ASP A 18 -1.76 1.94 3.09
CA ASP A 18 -2.64 1.75 4.25
C ASP A 18 -4.01 2.42 4.03
N LYS A 19 -4.03 3.62 3.43
CA LYS A 19 -5.29 4.31 3.05
C LYS A 19 -6.08 3.55 2.00
N ILE A 20 -5.42 2.97 1.00
CA ILE A 20 -6.10 2.18 -0.04
C ILE A 20 -6.64 0.88 0.57
N ALA A 21 -5.86 0.23 1.45
CA ALA A 21 -6.27 -0.99 2.15
C ALA A 21 -7.48 -0.74 3.06
N GLU A 22 -7.54 0.39 3.76
CA GLU A 22 -8.69 0.76 4.60
C GLU A 22 -9.98 0.86 3.77
N VAL A 23 -9.92 1.54 2.62
CA VAL A 23 -11.09 1.65 1.74
C VAL A 23 -11.42 0.30 1.09
N TYR A 24 -10.42 -0.48 0.69
CA TYR A 24 -10.63 -1.83 0.15
C TYR A 24 -11.37 -2.72 1.16
N GLU A 25 -10.95 -2.71 2.43
CA GLU A 25 -11.62 -3.48 3.48
C GLU A 25 -13.04 -2.98 3.76
N ALA A 26 -13.26 -1.66 3.72
CA ALA A 26 -14.58 -1.08 3.92
C ALA A 26 -15.54 -1.48 2.80
N GLU A 27 -15.09 -1.42 1.55
CA GLU A 27 -15.88 -1.80 0.38
C GLU A 27 -16.06 -3.32 0.26
N ALA A 28 -15.05 -4.13 0.59
CA ALA A 28 -15.16 -5.59 0.55
C ALA A 28 -16.14 -6.14 1.60
N LYS A 29 -16.41 -5.37 2.67
CA LYS A 29 -17.44 -5.67 3.67
C LYS A 29 -18.83 -5.21 3.25
N ASP A 30 -18.94 -4.27 2.31
CA ASP A 30 -20.21 -3.85 1.73
C ASP A 30 -20.62 -4.88 0.68
N GLU A 31 -21.64 -5.70 0.96
CA GLU A 31 -22.10 -6.82 0.11
C GLU A 31 -22.68 -6.38 -1.25
N HIS A 32 -22.50 -5.12 -1.64
CA HIS A 32 -22.84 -4.63 -2.97
C HIS A 32 -21.96 -5.30 -4.05
N HIS A 33 -22.53 -5.48 -5.25
CA HIS A 33 -21.83 -6.05 -6.40
C HIS A 33 -20.52 -5.27 -6.65
N ASP A 34 -19.38 -5.93 -6.44
CA ASP A 34 -18.08 -5.41 -6.85
C ASP A 34 -18.13 -5.07 -8.35
N ASN A 35 -18.04 -3.78 -8.65
CA ASN A 35 -18.05 -3.25 -10.00
C ASN A 35 -16.64 -3.21 -10.64
N GLY A 36 -15.66 -3.91 -10.03
CA GLY A 36 -14.26 -3.92 -10.42
C GLY A 36 -13.41 -2.92 -9.63
N ASN A 37 -14.00 -2.18 -8.69
CA ASN A 37 -13.26 -1.26 -7.83
C ASN A 37 -12.34 -2.04 -6.88
N LEU A 38 -12.80 -3.15 -6.29
CA LEU A 38 -11.98 -3.94 -5.36
C LEU A 38 -10.76 -4.56 -6.06
N THR A 39 -10.93 -5.02 -7.30
CA THR A 39 -9.83 -5.55 -8.11
C THR A 39 -8.78 -4.46 -8.37
N THR A 40 -9.22 -3.26 -8.76
CA THR A 40 -8.33 -2.12 -9.04
C THR A 40 -7.56 -1.69 -7.79
N MET A 41 -8.24 -1.66 -6.63
CA MET A 41 -7.62 -1.31 -5.35
C MET A 41 -6.61 -2.35 -4.88
N ASN A 42 -6.95 -3.64 -5.03
CA ASN A 42 -6.03 -4.73 -4.71
C ASN A 42 -4.76 -4.66 -5.58
N ASP A 43 -4.90 -4.40 -6.88
CA ASP A 43 -3.75 -4.23 -7.76
C ASP A 43 -2.89 -3.03 -7.33
N ALA A 44 -3.51 -1.91 -6.99
CA ALA A 44 -2.78 -0.74 -6.48
C ALA A 44 -1.98 -1.05 -5.20
N ILE A 45 -2.56 -1.80 -4.26
CA ILE A 45 -1.87 -2.27 -3.04
C ILE A 45 -0.64 -3.10 -3.41
N LEU A 46 -0.80 -4.12 -4.27
CA LEU A 46 0.30 -4.99 -4.69
C LEU A 46 1.43 -4.23 -5.38
N HIS A 47 1.08 -3.25 -6.24
CA HIS A 47 2.06 -2.39 -6.89
C HIS A 47 2.85 -1.53 -5.89
N ILE A 48 2.18 -0.98 -4.87
CA ILE A 48 2.85 -0.18 -3.83
C ILE A 48 3.73 -1.07 -2.95
N GLU A 49 3.28 -2.27 -2.57
CA GLU A 49 4.09 -3.23 -1.80
C GLU A 49 5.36 -3.64 -2.54
N SER A 50 5.27 -3.89 -3.85
CA SER A 50 6.43 -4.17 -4.70
C SER A 50 7.43 -3.01 -4.73
N ALA A 51 6.93 -1.76 -4.78
CA ALA A 51 7.77 -0.57 -4.72
C ALA A 51 8.44 -0.41 -3.35
N ILE A 52 7.71 -0.66 -2.26
CA ILE A 52 8.23 -0.67 -0.89
C ILE A 52 9.35 -1.71 -0.74
N ASP A 53 9.11 -2.97 -1.14
CA ASP A 53 10.10 -4.05 -1.05
C ASP A 53 11.37 -3.73 -1.87
N THR A 54 11.20 -3.14 -3.05
CA THR A 54 12.33 -2.68 -3.87
C THR A 54 13.15 -1.60 -3.17
N LEU A 55 12.52 -0.65 -2.49
CA LEU A 55 13.20 0.42 -1.77
C LEU A 55 13.88 -0.10 -0.49
N GLU A 56 13.21 -0.96 0.27
CA GLU A 56 13.78 -1.55 1.48
C GLU A 56 15.00 -2.43 1.18
N LYS A 57 14.97 -3.22 0.09
CA LYS A 57 16.12 -4.00 -0.37
C LYS A 57 17.30 -3.15 -0.85
N ARG A 58 17.06 -1.91 -1.32
CA ARG A 58 18.14 -0.97 -1.70
C ARG A 58 18.79 -0.29 -0.50
N GLU A 59 18.13 -0.30 0.66
CA GLU A 59 18.62 0.30 1.91
C GLU A 59 19.35 -0.69 2.84
N GLN A 60 19.36 -1.98 2.50
CA GLN A 60 20.11 -3.06 3.19
C GLN A 60 21.52 -3.22 2.61
#